data_AF-A0AAD5PK04-F1
#
_entry.id   AF-A0AAD5PK04-F1
#
_cell.length_a   1.000
_cell.length_b   1.000
_cell.length_c   1.000
_cell.angle_alpha   90.00
_cell.angle_beta   90.00
_cell.angle_gamma   90.00
#
_symmetry.space_group_name_H-M   'P 1'
#
loop_
_entity.id
_entity.type
_entity.pdbx_description
1 polymer ?
#
loop_
_entity_poly.entity_id
_entity_poly.type
_entity_poly.pdbx_seq_one_letter_code
_entity_poly.pdbx_strand_id
1 'polypeptide(L)'
;MGDQRKVFVKSLKEWASKKGRPFDLSDRCLDRLLKRPCTICNKRDKTRNHRNVAMVKYREGYKDENVFPTCTMCHQIRHGLTPKEMVSLAVHTILNCPLVDEAFTPKMAQKYRTLAGKLAHKYKRLCKRSKGYSNYNTYRASARKRCERLSGARCASSIFTLSRTEFDEIRRRPCFYCGLPNAMGIDRVYPSIGYIPSNSVPTDSICNYSKQAMHPATYLHHLASVVLQAA
;
A
#
# COMPACT_ATOMS: atom_id res chain seq x y z
N MET A 1 -16.11 0.90 -27.24
CA MET A 1 -14.69 1.08 -26.86
C MET A 1 -14.17 2.51 -26.98
N GLY A 2 -14.59 3.30 -27.98
CA GLY A 2 -14.09 4.67 -28.18
C GLY A 2 -14.35 5.63 -27.01
N ASP A 3 -15.49 5.49 -26.33
CA ASP A 3 -15.87 6.37 -25.22
C ASP A 3 -14.99 6.16 -23.96
N GLN A 4 -14.75 4.90 -23.59
CA GLN A 4 -13.88 4.55 -22.47
C GLN A 4 -12.43 5.03 -22.67
N ARG A 5 -11.91 4.98 -23.90
CA ARG A 5 -10.56 5.49 -24.22
C ARG A 5 -10.50 7.01 -24.05
N LYS A 6 -11.52 7.74 -24.53
CA LYS A 6 -11.59 9.21 -24.37
C LYS A 6 -11.60 9.61 -22.89
N VAL A 7 -12.44 8.96 -22.08
CA VAL A 7 -12.51 9.19 -20.62
C VAL A 7 -11.18 8.91 -19.93
N PHE A 8 -10.53 7.78 -20.28
CA PHE A 8 -9.23 7.41 -19.73
C PHE A 8 -8.14 8.44 -20.06
N VAL A 9 -8.00 8.81 -21.34
CA VAL A 9 -6.99 9.78 -21.79
C VAL A 9 -7.22 11.15 -21.16
N LYS A 10 -8.47 11.61 -21.11
CA LYS A 10 -8.84 12.85 -20.43
C LYS A 10 -8.36 12.85 -18.98
N SER A 11 -8.63 11.76 -18.25
CA SER A 11 -8.21 11.63 -16.85
C SER A 11 -6.68 11.70 -16.65
N LEU A 12 -5.89 11.20 -17.60
CA LEU A 12 -4.43 11.25 -17.55
C LEU A 12 -3.93 12.68 -17.80
N LYS A 13 -4.46 13.35 -18.84
CA LYS A 13 -4.07 14.72 -19.20
C LYS A 13 -4.39 15.70 -18.08
N GLU A 14 -5.57 15.60 -17.48
CA GLU A 14 -5.98 16.43 -16.34
C GLU A 14 -5.04 16.25 -15.14
N TRP A 15 -4.69 15.01 -14.82
CA TRP A 15 -3.78 14.73 -13.72
C TRP A 15 -2.35 15.19 -14.01
N ALA A 16 -1.87 15.00 -15.24
CA ALA A 16 -0.56 15.46 -15.68
C ALA A 16 -0.44 16.99 -15.56
N SER A 17 -1.44 17.71 -16.07
CA SER A 17 -1.54 19.18 -15.95
C SER A 17 -1.58 19.62 -14.49
N LYS A 18 -2.47 19.03 -13.67
CA LYS A 18 -2.59 19.32 -12.24
C LYS A 18 -1.28 19.13 -11.46
N LYS A 19 -0.41 18.21 -11.89
CA LYS A 19 0.86 17.90 -11.24
C LYS A 19 2.07 18.55 -11.92
N GLY A 20 1.87 19.33 -12.98
CA GLY A 20 2.96 19.91 -13.77
C GLY A 20 3.89 18.80 -14.29
N ARG A 21 3.31 17.82 -15.00
CA ARG A 21 4.05 16.66 -15.53
C ARG A 21 3.96 16.62 -17.05
N PRO A 22 5.09 16.33 -17.74
CA PRO A 22 5.06 16.09 -19.18
C PRO A 22 4.04 15.01 -19.54
N PHE A 23 3.35 15.18 -20.67
CA PHE A 23 2.43 14.20 -21.21
C PHE A 23 2.75 13.99 -22.69
N ASP A 24 3.37 12.85 -22.98
CA ASP A 24 3.81 12.43 -24.31
C ASP A 24 3.67 10.91 -24.41
N LEU A 25 2.44 10.45 -24.65
CA LEU A 25 2.13 9.03 -24.80
C LEU A 25 1.64 8.75 -26.22
N SER A 26 2.20 7.73 -26.85
CA SER A 26 1.71 7.25 -28.14
C SER A 26 0.35 6.57 -27.98
N ASP A 27 -0.43 6.54 -29.07
CA ASP A 27 -1.70 5.80 -29.11
C ASP A 27 -1.51 4.30 -28.82
N ARG A 28 -0.40 3.72 -29.29
CA ARG A 28 -0.02 2.34 -28.99
C ARG A 28 0.17 2.13 -27.49
N CYS A 29 0.83 3.06 -26.81
CA CYS A 29 1.01 3.01 -25.38
C CYS A 29 -0.30 3.19 -24.62
N LEU A 30 -1.17 4.10 -25.04
CA LEU A 30 -2.50 4.28 -24.46
C LEU A 30 -3.35 3.01 -24.58
N ASP A 31 -3.33 2.35 -25.74
CA ASP A 31 -4.03 1.08 -25.93
C ASP A 31 -3.45 -0.04 -25.06
N ARG A 32 -2.12 -0.09 -24.93
CA ARG A 32 -1.42 -1.00 -23.99
C ARG A 32 -1.86 -0.76 -22.55
N LEU A 33 -1.91 0.51 -22.13
CA LEU A 33 -2.35 0.93 -20.80
C LEU A 33 -3.84 0.74 -20.56
N LEU A 34 -4.67 0.58 -21.58
CA LEU A 34 -6.09 0.23 -21.42
C LEU A 34 -6.31 -1.28 -21.33
N LYS A 35 -5.61 -2.05 -22.19
CA LYS A 35 -5.91 -3.47 -22.42
C LYS A 35 -5.13 -4.44 -21.54
N ARG A 36 -3.88 -4.10 -21.19
CA ARG A 36 -3.01 -5.03 -20.42
C ARG A 36 -3.39 -5.05 -18.94
N PRO A 37 -3.36 -6.22 -18.27
CA PRO A 37 -3.60 -6.33 -16.83
C PRO A 37 -2.57 -5.54 -16.00
N CYS A 38 -2.76 -5.48 -14.68
CA CYS A 38 -1.78 -4.89 -13.78
C CYS A 38 -0.42 -5.61 -13.90
N THR A 39 0.64 -4.84 -14.07
CA THR A 39 2.02 -5.38 -14.18
C THR A 39 2.50 -6.10 -12.91
N ILE A 40 1.92 -5.78 -11.76
CA ILE A 40 2.40 -6.24 -10.45
C ILE A 40 1.62 -7.48 -9.96
N CYS A 41 0.29 -7.46 -10.05
CA CYS A 41 -0.57 -8.54 -9.55
C CYS A 41 -1.45 -9.19 -10.62
N ASN A 42 -1.30 -8.81 -11.89
CA ASN A 42 -2.04 -9.34 -13.03
C ASN A 42 -3.58 -9.18 -12.99
N LYS A 43 -4.11 -8.44 -12.00
CA LYS A 43 -5.53 -8.12 -11.93
C LYS A 43 -5.96 -7.21 -13.07
N ARG A 44 -7.13 -7.50 -13.65
CA ARG A 44 -7.83 -6.63 -14.61
C ARG A 44 -8.86 -5.78 -13.85
N ASP A 45 -8.78 -4.47 -14.03
CA ASP A 45 -9.83 -3.57 -13.57
C ASP A 45 -10.86 -3.36 -14.68
N LYS A 46 -12.13 -3.32 -14.31
CA LYS A 46 -13.25 -3.06 -15.24
C LYS A 46 -13.17 -1.67 -15.85
N THR A 47 -12.68 -0.71 -15.06
CA THR A 47 -12.53 0.69 -15.46
C THR A 47 -11.10 1.14 -15.23
N ARG A 48 -10.62 2.07 -16.07
CA ARG A 48 -9.28 2.64 -15.95
C ARG A 48 -9.33 4.16 -15.95
N ASN A 49 -8.50 4.75 -15.09
CA ASN A 49 -8.22 6.17 -15.00
C ASN A 49 -6.73 6.39 -14.66
N HIS A 50 -6.33 7.63 -14.38
CA HIS A 50 -4.95 7.95 -14.02
C HIS A 50 -4.34 7.12 -12.87
N ARG A 51 -5.16 6.59 -11.94
CA ARG A 51 -4.69 5.71 -10.84
C ARG A 51 -4.33 4.31 -11.32
N ASN A 52 -4.70 3.95 -12.54
CA ASN A 52 -4.35 2.67 -13.17
C ASN A 52 -3.08 2.78 -14.04
N VAL A 53 -2.44 3.93 -14.04
CA VAL A 53 -1.17 4.18 -14.74
C VAL A 53 -0.14 4.61 -13.72
N ALA A 54 0.95 3.88 -13.66
CA ALA A 54 1.97 4.13 -12.67
C ALA A 54 3.30 4.43 -13.36
N MET A 55 4.03 5.40 -12.82
CA MET A 55 5.29 5.87 -13.38
C MET A 55 6.48 5.13 -12.76
N VAL A 56 7.55 4.93 -13.52
CA VAL A 56 8.84 4.44 -12.99
C VAL A 56 9.51 5.59 -12.23
N LYS A 57 9.64 6.75 -12.86
CA LYS A 57 10.18 7.98 -12.29
C LYS A 57 9.14 9.09 -12.32
N TYR A 58 8.71 9.55 -11.14
CA TYR A 58 7.60 10.50 -11.01
C TYR A 58 7.83 11.84 -11.72
N ARG A 59 9.09 12.31 -11.80
CA ARG A 59 9.43 13.61 -12.42
C ARG A 59 9.42 13.58 -13.95
N GLU A 60 9.59 12.42 -14.56
CA GLU A 60 9.66 12.30 -16.03
C GLU A 60 8.28 12.32 -16.70
N GLY A 61 7.19 12.24 -15.93
CA GLY A 61 5.82 12.35 -16.43
C GLY A 61 5.34 11.14 -17.22
N TYR A 62 4.36 11.34 -18.08
CA TYR A 62 3.74 10.30 -18.88
C TYR A 62 4.49 10.15 -20.19
N LYS A 63 5.47 9.23 -20.22
CA LYS A 63 6.21 8.80 -21.42
C LYS A 63 6.09 7.30 -21.59
N ASP A 64 6.16 6.81 -22.83
CA ASP A 64 5.91 5.40 -23.18
C ASP A 64 6.73 4.38 -22.37
N GLU A 65 8.00 4.70 -22.13
CA GLU A 65 8.97 3.91 -21.37
C GLU A 65 8.86 4.12 -19.85
N ASN A 66 8.26 5.23 -19.41
CA ASN A 66 8.16 5.59 -18.01
C ASN A 66 6.84 5.13 -17.37
N VAL A 67 5.89 4.57 -18.12
CA VAL A 67 4.56 4.21 -17.62
C VAL A 67 4.25 2.73 -17.77
N PHE A 68 3.54 2.17 -16.79
CA PHE A 68 3.05 0.80 -16.84
C PHE A 68 1.66 0.68 -16.22
N PRO A 69 0.85 -0.30 -16.66
CA PRO A 69 -0.49 -0.50 -16.13
C PRO A 69 -0.44 -1.06 -14.70
N THR A 70 -1.27 -0.50 -13.83
CA THR A 70 -1.48 -0.98 -12.45
C THR A 70 -2.95 -1.11 -12.12
N CYS A 71 -3.29 -1.98 -11.18
CA CYS A 71 -4.60 -1.91 -10.56
C CYS A 71 -4.64 -0.82 -9.48
N THR A 72 -5.84 -0.38 -9.08
CA THR A 72 -6.02 0.64 -8.05
C THR A 72 -5.31 0.27 -6.74
N MET A 73 -5.39 -0.99 -6.32
CA MET A 73 -4.75 -1.47 -5.09
C MET A 73 -3.22 -1.42 -5.19
N CYS A 74 -2.63 -1.91 -6.29
CA CYS A 74 -1.19 -1.81 -6.51
C CYS A 74 -0.71 -0.36 -6.57
N HIS A 75 -1.49 0.54 -7.16
CA HIS A 75 -1.17 1.97 -7.19
C HIS A 75 -1.16 2.59 -5.78
N GLN A 76 -2.12 2.21 -4.93
CA GLN A 76 -2.19 2.65 -3.54
C GLN A 76 -1.03 2.10 -2.71
N ILE A 77 -0.83 0.77 -2.75
CA ILE A 77 0.18 0.05 -1.97
C ILE A 77 1.59 0.52 -2.35
N ARG A 78 1.85 0.73 -3.65
CA ARG A 78 3.22 0.99 -4.10
C ARG A 78 3.80 2.25 -3.49
N HIS A 79 3.04 3.33 -3.32
CA HIS A 79 3.53 4.57 -2.69
C HIS A 79 4.98 4.96 -3.13
N GLY A 80 5.27 4.88 -4.43
CA GLY A 80 6.60 5.16 -5.00
C GLY A 80 7.54 3.95 -5.20
N LEU A 81 7.26 2.80 -4.57
CA LEU A 81 7.96 1.54 -4.80
C LEU A 81 7.88 1.13 -6.28
N THR A 82 8.98 0.56 -6.78
CA THR A 82 9.06 -0.12 -8.08
C THR A 82 8.34 -1.48 -8.05
N PRO A 83 8.06 -2.10 -9.20
CA PRO A 83 7.48 -3.45 -9.24
C PRO A 83 8.29 -4.50 -8.46
N LYS A 84 9.64 -4.49 -8.57
CA LYS A 84 10.50 -5.41 -7.82
C LYS A 84 10.42 -5.15 -6.32
N GLU A 85 10.34 -3.89 -5.94
CA GLU A 85 10.18 -3.51 -4.54
C GLU A 85 8.82 -3.92 -3.98
N MET A 86 7.75 -3.81 -4.77
CA MET A 86 6.43 -4.31 -4.41
C MET A 86 6.42 -5.83 -4.15
N VAL A 87 7.12 -6.60 -4.98
CA VAL A 87 7.29 -8.05 -4.73
C VAL A 87 8.08 -8.28 -3.46
N SER A 88 9.13 -7.50 -3.20
CA SER A 88 9.92 -7.59 -1.97
C SER A 88 9.04 -7.34 -0.74
N LEU A 89 8.27 -6.26 -0.74
CA LEU A 89 7.30 -5.96 0.33
C LEU A 89 6.34 -7.15 0.54
N ALA A 90 5.73 -7.65 -0.53
CA ALA A 90 4.78 -8.75 -0.46
C ALA A 90 5.40 -10.03 0.12
N VAL A 91 6.58 -10.43 -0.36
CA VAL A 91 7.32 -11.59 0.14
C VAL A 91 7.64 -11.45 1.62
N HIS A 92 8.21 -10.30 2.03
CA HIS A 92 8.59 -10.08 3.43
C HIS A 92 7.37 -10.05 4.36
N THR A 93 6.27 -9.39 3.97
CA THR A 93 5.05 -9.38 4.79
C THR A 93 4.40 -10.77 4.87
N ILE A 94 4.29 -11.51 3.77
CA ILE A 94 3.68 -12.85 3.79
C ILE A 94 4.48 -13.85 4.65
N LEU A 95 5.80 -13.70 4.71
CA LEU A 95 6.65 -14.57 5.55
C LEU A 95 6.57 -14.23 7.04
N ASN A 96 6.37 -12.96 7.41
CA ASN A 96 6.57 -12.52 8.79
C ASN A 96 5.29 -12.05 9.49
N CYS A 97 4.22 -11.74 8.76
CA CYS A 97 3.01 -11.21 9.38
C CYS A 97 2.25 -12.32 10.12
N PRO A 98 1.88 -12.11 11.40
CA PRO A 98 1.12 -13.08 12.17
C PRO A 98 -0.32 -13.24 11.64
N LEU A 99 -0.89 -12.19 11.02
CA LEU A 99 -2.26 -12.22 10.49
C LEU A 99 -2.41 -13.08 9.22
N VAL A 100 -1.33 -13.64 8.67
CA VAL A 100 -1.43 -14.52 7.49
C VAL A 100 -2.22 -15.78 7.81
N ASP A 101 -2.02 -16.36 8.98
CA ASP A 101 -2.71 -17.60 9.37
C ASP A 101 -4.17 -17.34 9.76
N GLU A 102 -4.52 -16.11 10.15
CA GLU A 102 -5.91 -15.67 10.36
C GLU A 102 -6.61 -15.32 9.03
N ALA A 103 -5.87 -14.76 8.06
CA ALA A 103 -6.45 -14.28 6.80
C ALA A 103 -6.72 -15.40 5.79
N PHE A 104 -6.15 -16.59 5.97
CA PHE A 104 -6.20 -17.68 5.00
C PHE A 104 -6.47 -19.02 5.68
N THR A 105 -7.00 -19.98 4.91
CA THR A 105 -7.01 -21.39 5.37
C THR A 105 -5.58 -21.89 5.57
N PRO A 106 -5.33 -22.88 6.46
CA PRO A 106 -3.99 -23.40 6.70
C PRO A 106 -3.27 -23.84 5.41
N LYS A 107 -3.99 -24.49 4.48
CA LYS A 107 -3.46 -24.90 3.17
C LYS A 107 -3.03 -23.70 2.31
N MET A 108 -3.80 -22.60 2.33
CA MET A 108 -3.47 -21.39 1.59
C MET A 108 -2.31 -20.62 2.22
N ALA A 109 -2.30 -20.47 3.55
CA ALA A 109 -1.20 -19.84 4.28
C ALA A 109 0.12 -20.55 4.00
N GLN A 110 0.14 -21.89 4.12
CA GLN A 110 1.32 -22.71 3.82
C GLN A 110 1.77 -22.55 2.36
N LYS A 111 0.84 -22.56 1.41
CA LYS A 111 1.15 -22.32 -0.01
C LYS A 111 1.84 -20.97 -0.22
N TYR A 112 1.27 -19.89 0.30
CA TYR A 112 1.81 -18.55 0.08
C TYR A 112 3.14 -18.32 0.80
N ARG A 113 3.31 -18.83 2.03
CA ARG A 113 4.60 -18.82 2.74
C ARG A 113 5.67 -19.60 1.96
N THR A 114 5.33 -20.76 1.40
CA THR A 114 6.24 -21.55 0.57
C THR A 114 6.68 -20.79 -0.69
N LEU A 115 5.74 -20.18 -1.42
CA LEU A 115 6.05 -19.37 -2.60
C LEU A 115 6.91 -18.15 -2.24
N ALA A 116 6.55 -17.43 -1.18
CA ALA A 116 7.32 -16.29 -0.70
C ALA A 116 8.73 -16.71 -0.28
N GLY A 117 8.89 -17.86 0.38
CA GLY A 117 10.19 -18.41 0.77
C GLY A 117 11.08 -18.70 -0.44
N LYS A 118 10.52 -19.29 -1.50
CA LYS A 118 11.23 -19.50 -2.78
C LYS A 118 11.68 -18.18 -3.40
N LEU A 119 10.91 -17.10 -3.26
CA LEU A 119 11.25 -15.77 -3.79
C LEU A 119 12.20 -14.97 -2.87
N ALA A 120 12.31 -15.31 -1.59
CA ALA A 120 13.03 -14.51 -0.59
C ALA A 120 14.51 -14.28 -0.95
N HIS A 121 15.18 -15.25 -1.54
CA HIS A 121 16.58 -15.11 -1.98
C HIS A 121 16.76 -14.03 -3.07
N LYS A 122 15.75 -13.87 -3.95
CA LYS A 122 15.76 -12.94 -5.08
C LYS A 122 15.36 -11.52 -4.65
N TYR A 123 14.52 -11.41 -3.63
CA TYR A 123 13.94 -10.14 -3.20
C TYR A 123 14.42 -9.76 -1.79
N LYS A 124 15.52 -9.00 -1.77
CA LYS A 124 16.11 -8.46 -0.54
C LYS A 124 15.12 -7.57 0.21
N ARG A 125 15.28 -7.53 1.53
CA ARG A 125 14.42 -6.77 2.44
C ARG A 125 14.44 -5.28 2.10
N LEU A 126 13.26 -4.68 1.94
CA LEU A 126 13.11 -3.24 1.85
C LEU A 126 12.96 -2.68 3.25
N CYS A 127 14.07 -2.25 3.84
CA CYS A 127 14.02 -1.51 5.08
C CYS A 127 14.91 -0.29 4.94
N LYS A 128 14.27 0.87 4.77
CA LYS A 128 14.93 2.15 5.04
C LYS A 128 14.55 2.51 6.47
N ARG A 129 15.54 2.89 7.28
CA ARG A 129 15.33 3.45 8.61
C ARG A 129 14.35 4.62 8.49
N SER A 130 13.23 4.58 9.20
CA SER A 130 12.24 5.66 9.19
C SER A 130 12.92 6.96 9.66
N LYS A 131 13.04 7.96 8.79
CA LYS A 131 13.52 9.30 9.15
C LYS A 131 12.32 10.12 9.61
N GLY A 132 12.24 10.42 10.91
CA GLY A 132 11.24 11.31 11.47
C GLY A 132 10.21 10.59 12.33
N TYR A 133 10.02 11.12 13.54
CA TYR A 133 9.11 10.59 14.53
C TYR A 133 8.06 11.64 14.85
N SER A 134 6.78 11.30 14.68
CA SER A 134 5.71 12.06 15.32
C SER A 134 5.69 11.71 16.80
N ASN A 135 5.80 12.72 17.66
CA ASN A 135 5.68 12.52 19.10
C ASN A 135 4.20 12.26 19.48
N TYR A 136 3.99 11.88 20.74
CA TYR A 136 2.66 11.59 21.30
C TYR A 136 1.65 12.70 21.01
N ASN A 137 2.03 13.97 21.24
CA ASN A 137 1.16 15.12 21.02
C ASN A 137 0.79 15.30 19.55
N THR A 138 1.73 15.05 18.62
CA THR A 138 1.46 15.09 17.18
C THR A 138 0.45 14.00 16.76
N TYR A 139 0.58 12.78 17.28
CA TYR A 139 -0.36 11.70 17.00
C TYR A 139 -1.76 12.03 17.52
N ARG A 140 -1.87 12.43 18.79
CA ARG A 140 -3.14 12.80 19.43
C ARG A 140 -3.81 13.97 18.72
N ALA A 141 -3.06 15.02 18.38
CA ALA A 141 -3.59 16.16 17.65
C ALA A 141 -4.06 15.78 16.23
N SER A 142 -3.32 14.92 15.53
CA SER A 142 -3.71 14.44 14.19
C SER A 142 -4.97 13.59 14.23
N ALA A 143 -5.13 12.75 15.26
CA ALA A 143 -6.33 11.95 15.49
C ALA A 143 -7.54 12.84 15.79
N ARG A 144 -7.38 13.83 16.68
CA ARG A 144 -8.41 14.84 16.98
C ARG A 144 -8.85 15.61 15.73
N LYS A 145 -7.91 16.19 14.97
CA LYS A 145 -8.20 16.90 13.71
C LYS A 145 -8.86 16.02 12.65
N ARG A 146 -8.64 14.71 12.69
CA ARG A 146 -9.34 13.77 11.82
C ARG A 146 -10.77 13.56 12.29
N CYS A 147 -10.99 13.42 13.60
CA CYS A 147 -12.33 13.32 14.19
C CYS A 147 -13.15 14.60 13.92
N GLU A 148 -12.58 15.79 14.10
CA GLU A 148 -13.28 17.08 13.86
C GLU A 148 -13.80 17.25 12.42
N ARG A 149 -13.13 16.63 11.44
CA ARG A 149 -13.55 16.65 10.03
C ARG A 149 -14.55 15.56 9.66
N LEU A 150 -14.87 14.66 10.59
CA LEU A 150 -15.66 13.45 10.34
C LEU A 150 -16.86 13.40 11.30
N SER A 151 -18.01 12.94 10.81
CA SER A 151 -19.19 12.72 11.64
C SER A 151 -19.42 11.22 11.93
N GLY A 152 -20.06 10.93 13.08
CA GLY A 152 -20.52 9.58 13.46
C GLY A 152 -19.40 8.53 13.54
N ALA A 153 -19.64 7.34 13.00
CA ALA A 153 -18.71 6.20 13.02
C ALA A 153 -17.31 6.52 12.43
N ARG A 154 -17.22 7.51 11.53
CA ARG A 154 -15.93 7.95 10.96
C ARG A 154 -15.09 8.73 11.99
N CYS A 155 -15.71 9.47 12.90
CA CYS A 155 -15.03 10.10 14.03
C CYS A 155 -14.53 9.02 15.02
N ALA A 156 -15.34 7.97 15.28
CA ALA A 156 -14.94 6.86 16.15
C ALA A 156 -13.62 6.18 15.73
N SER A 157 -13.38 6.06 14.42
CA SER A 157 -12.11 5.57 13.86
C SER A 157 -10.88 6.43 14.19
N SER A 158 -11.10 7.66 14.67
CA SER A 158 -10.08 8.66 14.99
C SER A 158 -9.95 8.93 16.48
N ILE A 159 -10.67 8.19 17.33
CA ILE A 159 -10.50 8.25 18.78
C ILE A 159 -9.06 7.83 19.13
N PHE A 160 -8.45 8.52 20.09
CA PHE A 160 -7.10 8.23 20.56
C PHE A 160 -7.14 8.11 22.08
N THR A 161 -6.99 6.90 22.60
CA THR A 161 -7.03 6.61 24.05
C THR A 161 -5.74 6.02 24.59
N LEU A 162 -4.73 5.79 23.74
CA LEU A 162 -3.41 5.37 24.22
C LEU A 162 -2.86 6.39 25.21
N SER A 163 -2.42 5.92 26.36
CA SER A 163 -1.56 6.68 27.26
C SER A 163 -0.20 6.95 26.60
N ARG A 164 0.57 7.89 27.17
CA ARG A 164 1.92 8.17 26.68
C ARG A 164 2.83 6.94 26.84
N THR A 165 2.70 6.21 27.95
CA THR A 165 3.48 5.00 28.22
C THR A 165 3.19 3.91 27.19
N GLU A 166 1.92 3.58 26.95
CA GLU A 166 1.53 2.59 25.94
C GLU A 166 1.99 3.00 24.54
N PHE A 167 1.87 4.29 24.20
CA PHE A 167 2.35 4.83 22.93
C PHE A 167 3.85 4.61 22.73
N ASP A 168 4.66 4.90 23.76
CA ASP A 168 6.10 4.73 23.69
C ASP A 168 6.51 3.24 23.67
N GLU A 169 5.81 2.38 24.42
CA GLU A 169 6.01 0.92 24.40
C GLU A 169 5.68 0.29 23.05
N ILE A 170 4.53 0.66 22.45
CA ILE A 170 4.17 0.21 21.10
C ILE A 170 5.31 0.52 20.13
N ARG A 171 5.84 1.75 20.13
CA ARG A 171 6.79 2.21 19.11
C ARG A 171 8.18 1.58 19.18
N ARG A 172 8.58 1.07 20.36
CA ARG A 172 9.86 0.37 20.56
C ARG A 172 9.82 -1.08 20.07
N ARG A 173 8.62 -1.66 19.91
CA ARG A 173 8.48 -3.04 19.44
C ARG A 173 8.79 -3.19 17.94
N PRO A 174 9.17 -4.38 17.47
CA PRO A 174 9.30 -4.66 16.05
C PRO A 174 7.98 -4.46 15.30
N CYS A 175 8.06 -4.11 14.02
CA CYS A 175 6.89 -3.92 13.15
C CYS A 175 6.05 -5.19 13.14
N PHE A 176 4.76 -5.04 13.40
CA PHE A 176 3.80 -6.13 13.48
C PHE A 176 3.63 -6.88 12.14
N TYR A 177 3.78 -6.19 11.01
CA TYR A 177 3.56 -6.77 9.69
C TYR A 177 4.79 -7.45 9.10
N CYS A 178 6.00 -6.95 9.37
CA CYS A 178 7.21 -7.42 8.70
C CYS A 178 8.34 -7.85 9.66
N GLY A 179 8.15 -7.65 10.98
CA GLY A 179 9.12 -7.98 12.01
C GLY A 179 10.32 -7.03 12.10
N LEU A 180 10.34 -5.89 11.40
CA LEU A 180 11.47 -4.97 11.44
C LEU A 180 11.61 -4.34 12.85
N PRO A 181 12.78 -4.43 13.51
CA PRO A 181 12.99 -3.79 14.81
C PRO A 181 12.83 -2.26 14.71
N ASN A 182 12.46 -1.63 15.82
CA ASN A 182 12.29 -0.17 15.90
C ASN A 182 11.36 0.35 14.79
N ALA A 183 10.11 -0.14 14.78
CA ALA A 183 9.10 0.25 13.80
C ALA A 183 8.83 1.77 13.86
N MET A 184 8.79 2.30 15.09
CA MET A 184 8.68 3.71 15.45
C MET A 184 7.40 4.43 15.00
N GLY A 185 6.51 3.76 14.27
CA GLY A 185 5.14 4.19 13.98
C GLY A 185 4.11 3.31 14.67
N ILE A 186 2.86 3.78 14.66
CA ILE A 186 1.68 3.04 15.12
C ILE A 186 0.67 2.95 13.98
N ASP A 187 0.23 1.73 13.68
CA ASP A 187 -0.89 1.45 12.79
C ASP A 187 -2.13 1.02 13.60
N ARG A 188 -3.30 1.24 13.00
CA ARG A 188 -4.57 0.69 13.47
C ARG A 188 -4.84 -0.59 12.67
N VAL A 189 -4.83 -1.75 13.31
CA VAL A 189 -5.06 -3.04 12.63
C VAL A 189 -6.37 -2.98 11.86
N TYR A 190 -7.45 -2.58 12.54
CA TYR A 190 -8.76 -2.31 11.98
C TYR A 190 -8.95 -0.79 11.83
N PRO A 191 -8.95 -0.24 10.61
CA PRO A 191 -8.98 1.21 10.38
C PRO A 191 -10.27 1.91 10.81
N SER A 192 -11.35 1.15 11.05
CA SER A 192 -12.63 1.63 11.58
C SER A 192 -12.61 1.86 13.09
N ILE A 193 -11.63 1.29 13.80
CA ILE A 193 -11.45 1.42 15.24
C ILE A 193 -10.32 2.43 15.50
N GLY A 194 -10.45 3.22 16.57
CA GLY A 194 -9.46 4.23 16.97
C GLY A 194 -8.11 3.67 17.41
N TYR A 195 -7.23 4.57 17.85
CA TYR A 195 -5.98 4.22 18.53
C TYR A 195 -6.28 3.84 19.99
N ILE A 196 -6.68 2.58 20.17
CA ILE A 196 -6.87 1.93 21.46
C ILE A 196 -5.82 0.80 21.62
N PRO A 197 -5.51 0.33 22.84
CA PRO A 197 -4.46 -0.67 23.07
C PRO A 197 -4.64 -1.95 22.24
N SER A 198 -5.87 -2.46 22.14
CA SER A 198 -6.19 -3.71 21.40
C SER A 198 -6.18 -3.58 19.87
N ASN A 199 -6.14 -2.36 19.34
CA ASN A 199 -6.16 -2.10 17.88
C ASN A 199 -4.88 -1.41 17.38
N SER A 200 -3.95 -1.06 18.27
CA SER A 200 -2.76 -0.28 17.94
C SER A 200 -1.52 -1.16 17.95
N VAL A 201 -0.85 -1.27 16.80
CA VAL A 201 0.33 -2.13 16.63
C VAL A 201 1.55 -1.34 16.16
N PRO A 202 2.78 -1.76 16.51
CA PRO A 202 3.98 -1.20 15.92
C PRO A 202 3.98 -1.37 14.41
N THR A 203 4.31 -0.32 13.67
CA THR A 203 4.49 -0.41 12.21
C THR A 203 5.68 0.42 11.76
N ASP A 204 6.43 -0.09 10.79
CA ASP A 204 7.33 0.75 10.02
C ASP A 204 6.54 1.60 9.00
N SER A 205 7.21 2.60 8.42
CA SER A 205 6.59 3.52 7.46
C SER A 205 6.13 2.81 6.19
N ILE A 206 6.88 1.85 5.66
CA ILE A 206 6.54 1.14 4.42
C ILE A 206 5.28 0.30 4.64
N CYS A 207 5.22 -0.48 5.72
CA CYS A 207 4.03 -1.29 6.04
C CYS A 207 2.79 -0.42 6.31
N ASN A 208 2.96 0.71 7.00
CA ASN A 208 1.85 1.63 7.27
C ASN A 208 1.31 2.27 5.98
N TYR A 209 2.21 2.80 5.13
CA TYR A 209 1.82 3.44 3.86
C TYR A 209 1.28 2.46 2.82
N SER A 210 1.71 1.21 2.86
CA SER A 210 1.21 0.17 1.97
C SER A 210 -0.16 -0.33 2.39
N LYS A 211 -0.39 -0.59 3.69
CA LYS A 211 -1.70 -1.00 4.21
C LYS A 211 -2.73 0.12 4.15
N GLN A 212 -2.34 1.36 4.44
CA GLN A 212 -3.25 2.51 4.52
C GLN A 212 -4.48 2.20 5.41
N ALA A 213 -5.67 2.45 4.88
CA ALA A 213 -6.95 2.16 5.53
C ALA A 213 -7.57 0.84 5.06
N MET A 214 -6.79 -0.08 4.48
CA MET A 214 -7.31 -1.41 4.10
C MET A 214 -7.49 -2.30 5.32
N HIS A 215 -8.52 -3.14 5.27
CA HIS A 215 -8.68 -4.25 6.19
C HIS A 215 -7.50 -5.24 6.05
N PRO A 216 -6.98 -5.83 7.14
CA PRO A 216 -5.83 -6.72 7.08
C PRO A 216 -5.99 -7.87 6.08
N ALA A 217 -7.13 -8.57 6.10
CA ALA A 217 -7.42 -9.65 5.14
C ALA A 217 -7.34 -9.16 3.69
N THR A 218 -7.97 -8.04 3.35
CA THR A 218 -7.92 -7.45 2.00
C THR A 218 -6.50 -7.11 1.57
N TYR A 219 -5.70 -6.56 2.48
CA TYR A 219 -4.31 -6.24 2.23
C TYR A 219 -3.48 -7.50 1.96
N LEU A 220 -3.59 -8.52 2.83
CA LEU A 220 -2.85 -9.77 2.72
C LEU A 220 -3.24 -10.58 1.49
N HIS A 221 -4.53 -10.67 1.15
CA HIS A 221 -5.00 -11.30 -0.09
C HIS A 221 -4.40 -10.64 -1.34
N HIS A 222 -4.23 -9.31 -1.30
CA HIS A 222 -3.60 -8.61 -2.40
C HIS A 222 -2.11 -8.92 -2.50
N LEU A 223 -1.38 -8.89 -1.39
CA LEU A 223 0.03 -9.26 -1.36
C LEU A 223 0.26 -10.71 -1.80
N ALA A 224 -0.63 -11.63 -1.42
CA ALA A 224 -0.59 -13.02 -1.89
C ALA A 224 -0.73 -13.11 -3.42
N SER A 225 -1.59 -12.28 -4.03
CA SER A 225 -1.69 -12.18 -5.50
C SER A 225 -0.41 -11.65 -6.15
N VAL A 226 0.31 -10.73 -5.48
CA VAL A 226 1.62 -10.24 -5.94
C VAL A 226 2.67 -11.34 -5.87
N VAL A 227 2.73 -12.10 -4.76
CA VAL A 227 3.63 -13.25 -4.61
C VAL A 227 3.33 -14.31 -5.67
N LEU A 228 2.06 -14.63 -5.90
CA LEU A 228 1.64 -15.62 -6.88
C LEU A 228 2.04 -15.23 -8.31
N GLN A 229 1.96 -13.95 -8.67
CA GLN A 229 2.33 -13.46 -10.00
C GLN A 229 3.86 -13.42 -10.21
N ALA A 230 4.64 -13.35 -9.13
CA ALA A 230 6.09 -13.27 -9.19
C ALA A 230 6.80 -14.63 -9.11
N ALA A 231 6.09 -15.66 -8.62
CA ALA A 231 6.53 -17.05 -8.54
C ALA A 231 6.34 -17.75 -9.89
#